data_AF-A0A918TQF7-F1
#
_entry.id   AF-A0A918TQF7-F1
#
_cell.length_a   1.000
_cell.length_b   1.000
_cell.length_c   1.000
_cell.angle_alpha   90.00
_cell.angle_beta   90.00
_cell.angle_gamma   90.00
#
_symmetry.space_group_name_H-M   'P 1'
#
loop_
_entity.id
_entity.type
_entity.pdbx_description
1 polymer ?
#
loop_
_entity_poly.entity_id
_entity_poly.type
_entity_poly.pdbx_seq_one_letter_code
_entity_poly.pdbx_strand_id
1 'polypeptide(L)'
;MNLHHAAARTARELADAFKAHGCTIQVVPQVPVDGQVFLAIHDPLSGYEAQLLTAALSAYTGGRPRCEECQTIKRNRARALRDGNRDEAAEMATVMGIHQRMAHT
;
A
#
# COMPACT_ATOMS: atom_id res chain seq x y z
N MET A 1 -21.57 5.27 15.21
CA MET A 1 -21.63 4.70 13.85
C MET A 1 -21.56 3.19 13.97
N ASN A 2 -22.52 2.44 13.42
CA ASN A 2 -22.54 0.97 13.54
C ASN A 2 -21.51 0.35 12.58
N LEU A 3 -20.52 -0.37 13.12
CA LEU A 3 -19.41 -0.95 12.36
C LEU A 3 -19.85 -1.96 11.30
N HIS A 4 -20.96 -2.67 11.51
CA HIS A 4 -21.53 -3.56 10.49
C HIS A 4 -22.04 -2.77 9.28
N HIS A 5 -22.68 -1.63 9.51
CA HIS A 5 -23.12 -0.74 8.43
C HIS A 5 -21.94 -0.09 7.71
N ALA A 6 -20.87 0.24 8.44
CA ALA A 6 -19.64 0.75 7.83
C ALA A 6 -19.00 -0.32 6.94
N ALA A 7 -18.84 -1.55 7.43
CA ALA A 7 -18.30 -2.67 6.66
C ALA A 7 -19.12 -2.95 5.39
N ALA A 8 -20.45 -3.02 5.50
CA ALA A 8 -21.32 -3.25 4.35
C ALA A 8 -21.23 -2.12 3.31
N ARG A 9 -21.12 -0.87 3.76
CA ARG A 9 -20.93 0.28 2.87
C ARG A 9 -19.59 0.19 2.14
N THR A 10 -18.49 -0.04 2.86
CA THR A 10 -17.16 -0.13 2.26
C THR A 10 -17.06 -1.32 1.29
N ALA A 11 -17.68 -2.45 1.61
CA ALA A 11 -17.75 -3.59 0.69
C ALA A 11 -18.42 -3.21 -0.64
N ARG A 12 -19.54 -2.48 -0.57
CA ARG A 12 -20.27 -2.03 -1.74
C ARG A 12 -19.49 -1.01 -2.56
N GLU A 13 -18.90 -0.01 -1.91
CA GLU A 13 -18.07 1.01 -2.57
C GLU A 13 -16.88 0.37 -3.29
N LEU A 14 -16.23 -0.63 -2.66
CA LEU A 14 -15.14 -1.37 -3.29
C LEU A 14 -15.63 -2.15 -4.51
N ALA A 15 -16.75 -2.89 -4.39
CA ALA A 15 -17.33 -3.62 -5.51
C ALA A 15 -17.72 -2.69 -6.68
N ASP A 16 -18.31 -1.53 -6.40
CA ASP A 16 -18.68 -0.53 -7.40
C ASP A 16 -17.43 0.06 -8.10
N ALA A 17 -16.33 0.25 -7.36
CA ALA A 17 -15.06 0.70 -7.94
C ALA A 17 -14.49 -0.33 -8.92
N PHE A 18 -14.43 -1.61 -8.55
CA PHE A 18 -14.00 -2.67 -9.48
C PHE A 18 -14.89 -2.76 -10.71
N LYS A 19 -16.22 -2.63 -10.53
CA LYS A 19 -17.18 -2.62 -11.63
C LYS A 19 -16.94 -1.46 -12.60
N ALA A 20 -16.57 -0.28 -12.11
CA ALA A 20 -16.20 0.86 -12.96
C ALA A 20 -14.97 0.57 -13.84
N HIS A 21 -14.12 -0.39 -13.45
CA HIS A 21 -12.99 -0.87 -14.23
C HIS A 21 -13.28 -2.15 -15.04
N GLY A 22 -14.56 -2.55 -15.14
CA GLY A 22 -14.99 -3.73 -15.89
C GLY A 22 -14.77 -5.06 -15.16
N CYS A 23 -14.39 -5.03 -13.89
CA CYS A 23 -14.18 -6.21 -13.06
C CYS A 23 -15.46 -6.56 -12.30
N THR A 24 -15.82 -7.84 -12.25
CA THR A 24 -16.99 -8.32 -11.48
C THR A 24 -16.50 -9.17 -10.33
N ILE A 25 -16.06 -8.54 -9.25
CA ILE A 25 -15.58 -9.23 -8.05
C ILE A 25 -16.62 -9.20 -6.94
N GLN A 26 -16.74 -10.29 -6.18
CA GLN A 26 -17.58 -10.34 -4.99
C GLN A 26 -16.80 -9.88 -3.75
N VAL A 27 -17.17 -8.72 -3.21
CA VAL A 27 -16.65 -8.20 -1.94
C VAL A 27 -17.69 -8.39 -0.84
N VAL A 28 -17.32 -9.07 0.24
CA VAL A 28 -18.22 -9.39 1.36
C VAL A 28 -17.68 -8.78 2.66
N PRO A 29 -18.51 -8.02 3.39
CA PRO A 29 -18.11 -7.55 4.72
C PRO A 29 -18.01 -8.73 5.68
N GLN A 30 -16.94 -8.78 6.44
CA GLN A 30 -16.76 -9.74 7.52
C GLN A 30 -17.25 -9.16 8.85
N VAL A 31 -17.47 -10.03 9.84
CA VAL A 31 -17.80 -9.60 11.20
C VAL A 31 -16.65 -8.73 11.72
N PRO A 32 -16.93 -7.49 12.20
CA PRO A 32 -15.89 -6.67 12.80
C PRO A 32 -15.23 -7.37 13.97
N VAL A 33 -13.90 -7.35 14.03
CA VAL A 33 -13.11 -7.90 15.14
C VAL A 33 -12.30 -6.76 15.73
N ASP A 34 -12.29 -6.64 17.07
CA ASP A 34 -11.55 -5.59 17.79
C ASP A 34 -11.81 -4.15 17.31
N GLY A 35 -13.06 -3.87 16.92
CA GLY A 35 -13.45 -2.55 16.41
C GLY A 35 -12.98 -2.24 14.98
N GLN A 36 -12.38 -3.21 14.30
CA GLN A 36 -11.87 -3.08 12.94
C GLN A 36 -12.83 -3.69 11.92
N VAL A 37 -12.88 -3.07 10.73
CA VAL A 37 -13.66 -3.55 9.58
C VAL A 37 -12.79 -4.45 8.73
N PHE A 38 -13.29 -5.65 8.43
CA PHE A 38 -12.65 -6.61 7.54
C PHE A 38 -13.54 -6.85 6.33
N LEU A 39 -12.92 -6.99 5.16
CA LEU A 39 -13.58 -7.29 3.89
C LEU A 39 -12.91 -8.52 3.28
N ALA A 40 -13.70 -9.43 2.72
CA ALA A 40 -13.21 -10.58 1.97
C ALA A 40 -13.56 -10.44 0.49
N ILE A 41 -12.61 -10.77 -0.38
CA ILE A 41 -12.86 -10.98 -1.80
C ILE A 41 -12.90 -12.49 -2.00
N HIS A 42 -14.07 -13.02 -2.37
CA HIS A 42 -14.26 -14.48 -2.46
C HIS A 42 -13.70 -15.07 -3.75
N ASP A 43 -13.67 -14.28 -4.82
CA ASP A 43 -13.15 -14.71 -6.12
C ASP A 43 -11.63 -14.57 -6.18
N PRO A 44 -10.91 -15.55 -6.74
CA PRO A 44 -9.49 -15.37 -7.03
C PRO A 44 -9.31 -14.21 -7.99
N LEU A 45 -8.53 -13.21 -7.59
CA LEU A 45 -8.24 -12.05 -8.43
C LEU A 45 -7.40 -12.48 -9.64
N SER A 46 -7.82 -12.07 -10.82
CA SER A 46 -6.95 -12.07 -12.00
C SER A 46 -5.76 -11.11 -11.80
N GLY A 47 -4.72 -11.26 -12.61
CA GLY A 47 -3.54 -10.38 -12.54
C GLY A 47 -3.89 -8.90 -12.71
N TYR A 48 -4.87 -8.58 -13.56
CA TYR A 48 -5.35 -7.21 -13.75
C TYR A 48 -6.08 -6.67 -12.52
N GLU A 49 -6.98 -7.46 -11.93
CA GLU A 49 -7.72 -7.04 -10.73
C GLU A 49 -6.80 -6.86 -9.51
N ALA A 50 -5.80 -7.74 -9.35
CA ALA A 50 -4.79 -7.60 -8.30
C ALA A 50 -3.93 -6.33 -8.47
N GLN A 51 -3.56 -5.99 -9.71
CA GLN A 51 -2.85 -4.73 -10.00
C GLN A 51 -3.71 -3.51 -9.70
N LEU A 52 -4.99 -3.54 -10.09
CA LEU A 52 -5.93 -2.46 -9.81
C LEU A 52 -6.09 -2.23 -8.30
N LEU A 53 -6.31 -3.30 -7.54
CA LEU A 53 -6.41 -3.25 -6.08
C LEU A 53 -5.14 -2.65 -5.46
N THR A 54 -3.97 -3.12 -5.92
CA THR A 54 -2.67 -2.66 -5.44
C THR A 54 -2.44 -1.18 -5.74
N ALA A 55 -2.82 -0.71 -6.92
CA ALA A 55 -2.73 0.69 -7.31
C ALA A 55 -3.66 1.57 -6.45
N ALA A 56 -4.91 1.14 -6.24
CA ALA A 56 -5.88 1.85 -5.41
C ALA A 56 -5.41 1.94 -3.94
N LEU A 57 -4.94 0.83 -3.36
CA LEU A 57 -4.38 0.81 -2.01
C LEU A 57 -3.11 1.67 -1.90
N SER A 58 -2.27 1.67 -2.94
CA SER A 58 -1.08 2.53 -2.99
C SER A 58 -1.43 4.01 -3.07
N ALA A 59 -2.49 4.38 -3.78
CA ALA A 59 -2.99 5.76 -3.83
C ALA A 59 -3.61 6.18 -2.49
N TYR A 60 -4.39 5.30 -1.86
CA TYR A 60 -5.00 5.55 -0.55
C TYR A 60 -3.95 5.68 0.56
N THR A 61 -2.99 4.76 0.62
CA THR A 61 -1.84 4.84 1.55
C THR A 61 -0.84 5.93 1.16
N GLY A 62 -0.86 6.35 -0.10
CA GLY A 62 -0.12 7.48 -0.66
C GLY A 62 -0.63 8.86 -0.23
N GLY A 63 -1.69 8.93 0.58
CA GLY A 63 -2.13 10.15 1.26
C GLY A 63 -1.14 10.70 2.30
N ARG A 64 -0.06 9.97 2.62
CA ARG A 64 1.14 10.56 3.24
C ARG A 64 2.21 10.76 2.18
N PRO A 65 2.71 11.98 1.96
CA PRO A 65 3.82 12.20 1.04
C PRO A 65 4.97 11.31 1.46
N ARG A 66 5.40 10.43 0.54
CA ARG A 66 6.63 9.65 0.74
C ARG A 66 7.75 10.67 0.85
N CYS A 67 8.43 10.70 2.00
CA CYS A 67 9.54 11.61 2.20
C CYS A 67 10.52 11.51 1.02
N GLU A 68 10.71 12.62 0.32
CA GLU A 68 11.52 12.67 -0.91
C GLU A 68 12.97 12.29 -0.63
N GLU A 69 13.46 12.61 0.57
CA GLU A 69 14.80 12.28 1.03
C GLU A 69 14.97 10.77 1.21
N CYS A 70 14.02 10.09 1.88
CA CYS A 70 13.95 8.62 1.95
C CYS A 70 13.99 7.98 0.54
N GLN A 71 13.25 8.53 -0.42
CA GLN A 71 13.23 7.98 -1.78
C GLN A 71 14.55 8.20 -2.51
N THR A 72 15.18 9.35 -2.31
CA THR A 72 16.48 9.67 -2.92
C THR A 72 17.59 8.76 -2.36
N ILE A 73 17.64 8.55 -1.05
CA ILE A 73 18.61 7.63 -0.43
C ILE A 73 18.44 6.21 -0.97
N LYS A 74 17.18 5.72 -1.11
CA LYS A 74 16.91 4.39 -1.69
C LYS A 74 17.36 4.29 -3.15
N ARG A 75 17.09 5.32 -3.98
CA ARG A 75 17.51 5.35 -5.38
C ARG A 75 19.04 5.35 -5.51
N ASN A 76 19.74 6.14 -4.70
CA ASN A 76 21.20 6.22 -4.69
C ASN A 76 21.83 4.90 -4.24
N ARG A 77 21.30 4.29 -3.17
CA ARG A 77 21.74 2.95 -2.73
C ARG A 77 21.55 1.90 -3.83
N ALA A 78 20.40 1.90 -4.50
CA ALA A 78 20.13 0.97 -5.59
C ALA A 78 21.06 1.18 -6.79
N ARG A 79 21.45 2.44 -7.06
CA ARG A 79 22.46 2.77 -8.08
C ARG A 79 23.84 2.22 -7.68
N ALA A 80 24.32 2.52 -6.47
CA ALA A 80 25.60 2.04 -5.97
C ALA A 80 25.71 0.50 -6.03
N LEU A 81 24.63 -0.22 -5.67
CA LEU A 81 24.58 -1.68 -5.79
C LEU A 81 24.68 -2.18 -7.24
N ARG A 82 24.04 -1.50 -8.20
CA ARG A 82 24.15 -1.86 -9.63
C ARG A 82 25.55 -1.59 -10.17
N ASP A 83 26.18 -0.52 -9.72
CA ASP A 83 27.51 -0.11 -10.13
C ASP A 83 28.62 -0.90 -9.40
N GLY A 84 28.24 -1.84 -8.51
CA GLY A 84 29.16 -2.67 -7.73
C GLY A 84 29.86 -1.95 -6.57
N ASN A 85 29.51 -0.68 -6.32
CA ASN A 85 30.08 0.13 -5.26
C ASN A 85 29.44 -0.21 -3.90
N ARG A 86 30.00 -1.21 -3.23
CA ARG A 86 29.48 -1.71 -1.94
C ARG A 86 29.65 -0.72 -0.80
N ASP A 87 30.71 0.08 -0.82
CA ASP A 87 31.00 1.05 0.25
C ASP A 87 29.98 2.20 0.22
N GLU A 88 29.71 2.74 -0.97
CA GLU A 88 28.67 3.76 -1.15
C GLU A 88 27.26 3.21 -0.83
N ALA A 89 26.98 1.95 -1.16
CA ALA A 89 25.72 1.32 -0.79
C ALA A 89 25.56 1.15 0.73
N ALA A 90 26.65 0.89 1.46
CA ALA A 90 26.68 0.80 2.91
C ALA A 90 26.51 2.18 3.56
N GLU A 91 27.17 3.21 3.01
CA GLU A 91 27.00 4.60 3.43
C GLU A 91 25.54 5.04 3.30
N MET A 92 24.89 4.79 2.16
CA MET A 92 23.48 5.13 1.97
C MET A 92 22.54 4.38 2.95
N ALA A 93 22.90 3.18 3.39
CA ALA A 93 22.15 2.48 4.43
C ALA A 93 22.26 3.18 5.80
N THR A 94 23.46 3.67 6.13
CA THR A 94 23.69 4.48 7.34
C THR A 94 22.91 5.80 7.28
N VAL A 95 22.96 6.50 6.14
CA VAL A 95 22.20 7.74 5.93
C VAL A 95 20.69 7.51 6.09
N MET A 96 20.15 6.41 5.55
CA MET A 96 18.75 6.02 5.76
C MET A 96 18.43 5.88 7.25
N GLY A 97 19.26 5.17 8.01
CA GLY A 97 19.03 4.95 9.44
C GLY A 97 19.13 6.23 10.29
N ILE A 98 19.94 7.21 9.88
CA ILE A 98 20.00 8.53 10.50
C ILE A 98 18.73 9.32 10.17
N HIS A 99 18.39 9.43 8.88
CA HIS A 99 17.21 10.18 8.44
C HIS A 99 15.92 9.62 9.04
N GLN A 100 15.76 8.29 9.11
CA GLN A 100 14.62 7.66 9.77
C GLN A 100 14.47 8.09 11.23
N ARG A 101 15.58 8.16 11.98
CA ARG A 101 15.58 8.62 13.37
C ARG A 101 15.30 10.11 13.52
N MET A 102 15.69 10.93 12.55
CA MET A 102 15.52 12.39 12.64
C MET A 102 14.15 12.87 12.15
N ALA A 103 13.59 12.22 11.13
CA ALA A 103 12.41 12.72 10.42
C ALA A 103 11.14 11.89 10.62
N HIS A 104 11.23 10.66 11.15
CA HIS A 104 10.11 9.70 11.18
C HIS A 104 9.91 8.99 12.53
N THR A 105 10.56 9.46 13.60
CA THR A 105 10.35 9.00 14.99
C THR A 105 9.42 9.95 15.73
#